data_AF-A0AAE1HRY7-F1
#
_entry.id   AF-A0AAE1HRY7-F1
#
_cell.length_a   1.000
_cell.length_b   1.000
_cell.length_c   1.000
_cell.angle_alpha   90.00
_cell.angle_beta   90.00
_cell.angle_gamma   90.00
#
_symmetry.space_group_name_H-M   'P 1'
#
loop_
_entity.id
_entity.type
_entity.pdbx_description
1 polymer ?
#
loop_
_entity_poly.entity_id
_entity_poly.type
_entity_poly.pdbx_seq_one_letter_code
_entity_poly.pdbx_strand_id
1 'polypeptide(L)'
;MSFIFSCKKKNITDFIPYLKECVKLAKRNGKKAFISESTDLGLLVSLKSTVELSTYLIDDIGFDYVMTARFNQDTIEQFFANIRSAMGPNNHPNAKSYAQIHRLQSIYSLVQPPKGSNVSGVENLKSLMSVDDLIAQAEKDRKASINEVLGEIVEMGNFLNCHSNYCERSSLS
;
A
#
# COMPACT_ATOMS: atom_id res chain seq x y z
N MET A 1 -26.02 3.75 -13.07
CA MET A 1 -24.64 3.23 -13.08
C MET A 1 -24.54 1.73 -12.79
N SER A 2 -25.45 1.16 -11.99
CA SER A 2 -25.54 -0.27 -11.66
C SER A 2 -25.63 -1.25 -12.83
N PHE A 3 -26.20 -0.84 -13.98
CA PHE A 3 -26.48 -1.75 -15.10
C PHE A 3 -25.23 -2.23 -15.85
N ILE A 4 -24.21 -1.37 -16.02
CA ILE A 4 -22.99 -1.72 -16.78
C ILE A 4 -22.16 -2.74 -16.00
N PHE A 5 -22.00 -2.54 -14.69
CA PHE A 5 -21.29 -3.49 -13.84
C PHE A 5 -22.00 -4.84 -13.80
N SER A 6 -23.34 -4.85 -13.65
CA SER A 6 -24.14 -6.08 -13.65
C SER A 6 -23.98 -6.88 -14.95
N CYS A 7 -23.95 -6.21 -16.11
CA CYS A 7 -23.79 -6.87 -17.41
C CYS A 7 -22.38 -7.48 -17.56
N LYS A 8 -21.33 -6.72 -17.22
CA LYS A 8 -19.95 -7.23 -17.31
C LYS A 8 -19.69 -8.36 -16.32
N LYS A 9 -20.19 -8.26 -15.09
CA LYS A 9 -20.14 -9.32 -14.07
C LYS A 9 -20.74 -10.60 -14.61
N LYS A 10 -21.96 -10.54 -15.17
CA LYS A 10 -22.63 -11.68 -15.78
C LYS A 10 -21.79 -12.34 -16.88
N ASN A 11 -21.27 -11.55 -17.82
CA ASN A 11 -20.45 -12.09 -18.91
C ASN A 11 -19.21 -12.85 -18.41
N ILE A 12 -18.53 -12.32 -17.38
CA ILE A 12 -17.36 -12.99 -16.79
C ILE A 12 -17.79 -14.26 -16.05
N THR A 13 -18.87 -14.21 -15.28
CA THR A 13 -19.40 -15.36 -14.55
C THR A 13 -19.82 -16.49 -15.49
N ASP A 14 -20.45 -16.16 -16.63
CA ASP A 14 -20.87 -17.12 -17.65
C ASP A 14 -19.67 -17.70 -18.44
N PHE A 15 -18.59 -16.93 -18.59
CA PHE A 15 -17.38 -17.38 -19.28
C PHE A 15 -16.53 -18.37 -18.45
N ILE A 16 -16.53 -18.26 -17.13
CA ILE A 16 -15.78 -19.16 -16.23
C ILE A 16 -16.11 -20.66 -16.43
N PRO A 17 -17.39 -21.10 -16.44
CA PRO A 17 -17.72 -22.50 -16.67
C PRO A 17 -17.34 -22.97 -18.08
N TYR A 18 -17.53 -22.12 -19.10
CA TYR A 18 -17.09 -22.40 -20.46
C TYR A 18 -15.58 -22.67 -20.53
N LEU A 19 -14.77 -21.78 -19.93
CA LEU A 19 -13.31 -21.94 -19.90
C LEU A 19 -12.90 -23.26 -19.22
N LYS A 20 -13.54 -23.61 -18.10
CA LYS A 20 -13.28 -24.87 -17.39
C LYS A 20 -13.62 -26.10 -18.25
N GLU A 21 -14.72 -26.04 -19.00
CA GLU A 21 -15.12 -27.13 -19.88
C GLU A 21 -14.14 -27.28 -21.05
N CYS A 22 -13.74 -26.18 -21.69
CA CYS A 22 -12.74 -26.19 -22.75
C CYS A 22 -11.42 -26.85 -22.30
N VAL A 23 -10.91 -26.49 -21.12
CA VAL A 23 -9.69 -27.09 -20.57
C VAL A 23 -9.88 -28.58 -20.29
N LYS A 24 -11.03 -28.99 -19.73
CA LYS A 24 -11.34 -30.42 -19.49
C LYS A 24 -11.38 -31.23 -20.77
N LEU A 25 -12.00 -30.71 -21.83
CA LEU A 25 -12.09 -31.38 -23.13
C LEU A 25 -10.71 -31.50 -23.80
N ALA A 26 -9.88 -30.46 -23.69
CA ALA A 26 -8.50 -30.51 -24.20
C ALA A 26 -7.69 -31.63 -23.54
N LYS A 27 -7.77 -31.74 -22.19
CA LYS A 27 -7.10 -32.80 -21.42
C LYS A 27 -7.61 -34.20 -21.80
N ARG A 28 -8.93 -34.39 -21.99
CA ARG A 28 -9.53 -35.68 -22.39
C ARG A 28 -9.10 -36.15 -23.78
N ASN A 29 -8.95 -35.23 -24.73
CA ASN A 29 -8.63 -35.55 -26.11
C ASN A 29 -7.13 -35.79 -26.34
N GLY A 30 -6.31 -35.82 -25.28
CA GLY A 30 -4.85 -35.97 -25.38
C GLY A 30 -4.17 -34.83 -26.15
N LYS A 31 -4.88 -33.73 -26.41
CA LYS A 31 -4.33 -32.55 -27.08
C LYS A 31 -3.59 -31.71 -26.05
N LYS A 32 -2.40 -31.21 -26.41
CA LYS A 32 -1.80 -30.12 -25.63
C LYS A 32 -2.82 -28.99 -25.54
N ALA A 33 -3.12 -28.56 -24.32
CA ALA A 33 -3.99 -27.42 -24.09
C ALA A 33 -3.44 -26.19 -24.85
N PHE A 34 -4.34 -25.35 -25.35
CA PHE A 34 -3.98 -24.09 -26.04
C PHE A 34 -3.10 -23.17 -25.16
N ILE A 35 -3.22 -23.31 -23.84
CA ILE A 35 -2.48 -22.59 -22.81
C ILE A 35 -1.81 -23.57 -21.84
N SER A 36 -0.72 -23.15 -21.21
CA SER A 36 -0.08 -23.94 -20.14
C SER A 36 -1.00 -24.04 -18.92
N GLU A 37 -0.78 -25.07 -18.10
CA GLU A 37 -1.53 -25.26 -16.84
C GLU A 37 -1.33 -24.07 -15.87
N SER A 38 -0.15 -23.46 -15.85
CA SER A 38 0.06 -22.23 -15.07
C SER A 38 -0.80 -21.06 -15.57
N THR A 39 -0.93 -20.92 -16.89
CA THR A 39 -1.69 -19.85 -17.53
C THR A 39 -3.20 -20.07 -17.38
N ASP A 40 -3.67 -21.32 -17.46
CA ASP A 40 -5.09 -21.65 -17.26
C ASP A 40 -5.56 -21.30 -15.85
N LEU A 41 -4.74 -21.63 -14.86
CA LEU A 41 -5.00 -21.37 -13.45
C LEU A 41 -4.94 -19.87 -13.18
N GLY A 42 -3.90 -19.21 -13.69
CA GLY A 42 -3.74 -17.77 -13.56
C GLY A 42 -4.92 -16.99 -14.14
N LEU A 43 -5.41 -17.39 -15.33
CA LEU A 43 -6.58 -16.76 -15.95
C LEU A 43 -7.85 -17.00 -15.12
N LEU A 44 -8.08 -18.24 -14.66
CA LEU A 44 -9.24 -18.56 -13.84
C LEU A 44 -9.25 -17.79 -12.52
N VAL A 45 -8.11 -17.72 -11.84
CA VAL A 45 -7.94 -16.94 -10.61
C VAL A 45 -8.18 -15.46 -10.88
N SER A 46 -7.56 -14.90 -11.92
CA SER A 46 -7.71 -13.48 -12.29
C SER A 46 -9.17 -13.09 -12.54
N LEU A 47 -9.92 -13.92 -13.28
CA LEU A 47 -11.34 -13.65 -13.57
C LEU A 47 -12.20 -13.70 -12.31
N LYS A 48 -12.01 -14.71 -11.47
CA LYS A 48 -12.74 -14.85 -10.20
C LYS A 48 -12.42 -13.70 -9.25
N SER A 49 -11.14 -13.46 -9.00
CA SER A 49 -10.68 -12.39 -8.12
C SER A 49 -11.15 -11.03 -8.60
N THR A 50 -11.15 -10.76 -9.90
CA THR A 50 -11.68 -9.49 -10.44
C THR A 50 -13.17 -9.31 -10.11
N VAL A 51 -13.99 -10.35 -10.27
CA VAL A 51 -15.43 -10.29 -9.96
C VAL A 51 -15.66 -10.12 -8.47
N GLU A 52 -14.98 -10.90 -7.64
CA GLU A 52 -15.09 -10.86 -6.18
C GLU A 52 -14.68 -9.49 -5.64
N LEU A 53 -13.49 -9.00 -6.02
CA LEU A 53 -12.97 -7.71 -5.55
C LEU A 53 -13.83 -6.54 -6.02
N SER A 54 -14.30 -6.56 -7.27
CA SER A 54 -15.16 -5.50 -7.78
C SER A 54 -16.54 -5.51 -7.11
N THR A 55 -17.06 -6.69 -6.80
CA THR A 55 -18.34 -6.84 -6.06
C THR A 55 -18.19 -6.26 -4.66
N TYR A 56 -17.14 -6.64 -3.94
CA TYR A 56 -16.85 -6.11 -2.60
C TYR A 56 -16.74 -4.58 -2.58
N LEU A 57 -15.98 -4.00 -3.52
CA LEU A 57 -15.79 -2.55 -3.57
C LEU A 57 -17.09 -1.79 -3.86
N ILE A 58 -17.94 -2.32 -4.73
CA ILE A 58 -19.18 -1.63 -5.14
C ILE A 58 -20.29 -1.87 -4.11
N ASP A 59 -20.53 -3.13 -3.76
CA ASP A 59 -21.69 -3.55 -2.98
C ASP A 59 -21.45 -3.36 -1.46
N ASP A 60 -20.25 -3.69 -0.95
CA ASP A 60 -19.96 -3.65 0.49
C ASP A 60 -19.34 -2.30 0.94
N ILE A 61 -18.44 -1.71 0.13
CA ILE A 61 -17.79 -0.44 0.47
C ILE A 61 -18.56 0.78 -0.07
N GLY A 62 -19.36 0.60 -1.13
CA GLY A 62 -20.18 1.68 -1.71
C GLY A 62 -19.46 2.55 -2.75
N PHE A 63 -18.44 2.03 -3.45
CA PHE A 63 -17.82 2.74 -4.57
C PHE A 63 -18.75 2.76 -5.80
N ASP A 64 -18.86 3.91 -6.49
CA ASP A 64 -19.68 4.06 -7.69
C ASP A 64 -19.20 3.22 -8.88
N TYR A 65 -17.88 3.04 -8.99
CA TYR A 65 -17.25 2.27 -10.06
C TYR A 65 -15.85 1.77 -9.66
N VAL A 66 -15.37 0.76 -10.39
CA VAL A 66 -14.03 0.18 -10.21
C VAL A 66 -13.25 0.26 -11.53
N MET A 67 -12.02 0.74 -11.47
CA MET A 67 -11.11 0.78 -12.62
C MET A 67 -10.23 -0.48 -12.64
N THR A 68 -10.65 -1.50 -13.38
CA THR A 68 -9.89 -2.77 -13.51
C THR A 68 -8.49 -2.59 -14.10
N ALA A 69 -8.23 -1.48 -14.81
CA ALA A 69 -6.89 -1.09 -15.27
C ALA A 69 -5.90 -0.87 -14.11
N ARG A 70 -6.36 -0.77 -12.86
CA ARG A 70 -5.53 -0.67 -11.65
C ARG A 70 -5.24 -2.02 -10.99
N PHE A 71 -5.79 -3.12 -11.51
CA PHE A 71 -5.55 -4.48 -11.00
C PHE A 71 -4.40 -5.20 -11.73
N ASN A 72 -3.55 -4.46 -12.43
CA ASN A 72 -2.40 -5.00 -13.15
C ASN A 72 -1.08 -4.43 -12.63
N GLN A 73 0.03 -5.01 -13.09
CA GLN A 73 1.38 -4.61 -12.68
C GLN A 73 2.00 -3.54 -13.60
N ASP A 74 1.28 -3.06 -14.63
CA ASP A 74 1.79 -2.14 -15.64
C ASP A 74 2.40 -0.88 -15.04
N THR A 75 1.79 -0.36 -13.96
CA THR A 75 2.30 0.83 -13.27
C THR A 75 3.69 0.58 -12.67
N ILE A 76 3.92 -0.62 -12.12
CA ILE A 76 5.23 -1.01 -11.56
C ILE A 76 6.23 -1.29 -12.68
N GLU A 77 5.81 -1.92 -13.78
CA GLU A 77 6.66 -2.12 -14.95
C GLU A 77 7.12 -0.81 -15.57
N GLN A 78 6.20 0.16 -15.66
CA GLN A 78 6.49 1.51 -16.13
C GLN A 78 7.46 2.23 -15.18
N PHE A 79 7.31 2.05 -13.87
CA PHE A 79 8.28 2.55 -12.90
C PHE A 79 9.68 1.96 -13.13
N PHE A 80 9.80 0.65 -13.35
CA PHE A 80 11.09 0.04 -13.67
C PHE A 80 11.66 0.52 -15.02
N ALA A 81 10.81 0.78 -16.00
CA ALA A 81 11.22 1.38 -17.26
C ALA A 81 11.81 2.79 -17.04
N ASN A 82 11.15 3.62 -16.23
CA ASN A 82 11.65 4.96 -15.90
C ASN A 82 13.01 4.91 -15.20
N ILE A 83 13.20 3.98 -14.25
CA ILE A 83 14.50 3.77 -13.58
C ILE A 83 15.58 3.39 -14.60
N ARG A 84 15.30 2.44 -15.51
CA ARG A 84 16.25 2.06 -16.57
C ARG A 84 16.58 3.24 -17.49
N SER A 85 15.57 4.01 -17.89
CA SER A 85 15.76 5.20 -18.73
C SER A 85 16.58 6.29 -18.05
N ALA A 86 16.50 6.44 -16.72
CA ALA A 86 17.30 7.41 -15.96
C ALA A 86 18.80 7.13 -15.99
N MET A 87 19.22 5.92 -16.41
CA MET A 87 20.62 5.50 -16.47
C MET A 87 21.27 5.68 -17.86
N GLY A 88 20.55 6.26 -18.82
CA GLY A 88 21.03 6.42 -20.19
C GLY A 88 21.37 5.08 -20.83
N PRO A 89 22.62 4.84 -21.29
CA PRO A 89 22.99 3.59 -21.96
C PRO A 89 23.07 2.36 -21.04
N ASN A 90 23.07 2.55 -19.71
CA ASN A 90 23.14 1.43 -18.77
C ASN A 90 21.76 0.81 -18.51
N ASN A 91 21.32 -0.07 -19.40
CA ASN A 91 20.02 -0.73 -19.35
C ASN A 91 19.88 -1.80 -18.25
N HIS A 92 20.96 -2.16 -17.56
CA HIS A 92 20.98 -3.23 -16.54
C HIS A 92 21.63 -2.73 -15.24
N PRO A 93 20.92 -1.93 -14.43
CA PRO A 93 21.42 -1.49 -13.14
C PRO A 93 21.85 -2.67 -12.26
N ASN A 94 23.00 -2.52 -11.60
CA ASN A 94 23.27 -3.33 -10.42
C ASN A 94 22.39 -2.86 -9.24
N ALA A 95 22.27 -3.69 -8.20
CA ALA A 95 21.41 -3.40 -7.05
C ALA A 95 21.72 -2.06 -6.36
N LYS A 96 22.99 -1.65 -6.28
CA LYS A 96 23.40 -0.37 -5.67
C LYS A 96 22.93 0.82 -6.51
N SER A 97 23.14 0.77 -7.82
CA SER A 97 22.71 1.80 -8.76
C SER A 97 21.19 1.91 -8.83
N TYR A 98 20.48 0.78 -8.82
CA TYR A 98 19.02 0.76 -8.71
C TYR A 98 18.55 1.48 -7.45
N ALA A 99 19.11 1.13 -6.28
CA ALA A 99 18.73 1.73 -5.00
C ALA A 99 18.98 3.25 -4.96
N GLN A 100 20.09 3.72 -5.55
CA GLN A 100 20.39 5.14 -5.65
C GLN A 100 19.34 5.90 -6.48
N ILE A 101 18.97 5.37 -7.65
CA ILE A 101 18.00 6.03 -8.53
C ILE A 101 16.58 5.93 -7.97
N HIS A 102 16.22 4.79 -7.38
CA HIS A 102 14.96 4.63 -6.68
C HIS A 102 14.78 5.70 -5.59
N ARG A 103 15.80 5.89 -4.73
CA ARG A 103 15.80 6.94 -3.69
C ARG A 103 15.64 8.32 -4.31
N LEU A 104 16.41 8.61 -5.36
CA LEU A 104 16.33 9.89 -6.06
C LEU A 104 14.93 10.14 -6.63
N GLN A 105 14.35 9.19 -7.36
CA GLN A 105 13.00 9.33 -7.93
C GLN A 105 11.92 9.47 -6.86
N SER A 106 12.04 8.75 -5.75
CA SER A 106 11.09 8.80 -4.63
C SER A 106 11.10 10.15 -3.92
N ILE A 107 12.25 10.81 -3.83
CA ILE A 107 12.37 12.16 -3.26
C ILE A 107 11.93 13.20 -4.30
N TYR A 108 12.34 13.03 -5.55
CA TYR A 108 12.03 13.97 -6.62
C TYR A 108 10.52 14.12 -6.84
N SER A 109 9.75 13.04 -6.72
CA SER A 109 8.29 13.06 -6.82
C SER A 109 7.60 13.84 -5.69
N LEU A 110 8.24 14.01 -4.54
CA LEU A 110 7.72 14.77 -3.40
C LEU A 110 8.13 16.24 -3.46
N VAL A 111 9.35 16.50 -3.94
CA VAL A 111 9.93 17.85 -3.99
C VAL A 111 9.40 18.64 -5.17
N GLN A 112 9.22 18.01 -6.33
CA GLN A 112 8.73 18.70 -7.52
C GLN A 112 7.20 18.65 -7.58
N PRO A 113 6.53 19.80 -7.50
CA PRO A 113 5.09 19.86 -7.64
C PRO A 113 4.70 19.49 -9.08
N PRO A 114 3.49 18.96 -9.30
CA PRO A 114 3.00 18.65 -10.65
C PRO A 114 3.08 19.87 -11.58
N LYS A 115 3.38 19.64 -12.87
CA LYS A 115 3.41 20.73 -13.87
C LYS A 115 2.06 21.46 -13.87
N GLY A 116 2.07 22.76 -13.55
CA GLY A 116 0.86 23.59 -13.44
C GLY A 116 0.31 23.77 -12.02
N SER A 117 0.98 23.21 -11.00
CA SER A 117 0.66 23.47 -9.59
C SER A 117 1.02 24.92 -9.19
N ASN A 118 0.25 25.48 -8.25
CA ASN A 118 0.51 26.80 -7.64
C ASN A 118 1.46 26.74 -6.44
N VAL A 119 1.84 25.53 -5.99
CA VAL A 119 2.76 25.32 -4.87
C VAL A 119 4.20 25.29 -5.38
N SER A 120 5.12 25.98 -4.70
CA SER A 120 6.53 25.97 -5.07
C SER A 120 7.25 24.72 -4.51
N GLY A 121 8.18 24.14 -5.25
CA GLY A 121 8.93 22.95 -4.77
C GLY A 121 9.77 23.21 -3.52
N VAL A 122 10.10 24.47 -3.25
CA VAL A 122 10.83 24.90 -2.03
C VAL A 122 9.95 24.75 -0.78
N GLU A 123 8.64 25.00 -0.88
CA GLU A 123 7.71 24.85 0.24
C GLU A 123 7.49 23.38 0.58
N ASN A 124 7.36 22.51 -0.43
CA ASN A 124 7.27 21.06 -0.23
C ASN A 124 8.54 20.51 0.45
N LEU A 125 9.71 20.97 0.02
CA LEU A 125 10.98 20.55 0.59
C LEU A 125 11.14 21.03 2.04
N LYS A 126 10.74 22.28 2.34
CA LYS A 126 10.69 22.78 3.72
C LYS A 126 9.77 21.95 4.60
N SER A 127 8.57 21.61 4.13
CA SER A 127 7.64 20.74 4.86
C SER A 127 8.19 19.33 5.09
N LEU A 128 8.97 18.79 4.16
CA LEU A 128 9.60 17.48 4.29
C LEU A 128 10.76 17.50 5.31
N MET A 129 11.46 18.63 5.41
CA MET A 129 12.62 18.81 6.30
C MET A 129 12.22 19.24 7.71
N SER A 130 11.07 19.91 7.88
CA SER A 130 10.58 20.33 9.20
C SER A 130 10.06 19.19 10.08
N VAL A 131 10.10 17.94 9.61
CA VAL A 131 9.69 16.77 10.39
C VAL A 131 10.60 16.57 11.61
N ASP A 132 11.90 16.89 11.48
CA ASP A 132 12.84 16.84 12.60
C ASP A 132 12.49 17.88 13.67
N ASP A 133 12.02 19.05 13.25
CA ASP A 133 11.54 20.11 14.15
C ASP A 133 10.26 19.67 14.88
N LEU A 134 9.35 18.95 14.21
CA LEU A 134 8.14 18.40 14.82
C LEU A 134 8.45 17.31 15.85
N ILE A 135 9.43 16.44 15.58
CA ILE A 135 9.87 15.41 16.54
C ILE A 135 10.52 16.06 17.76
N ALA A 136 11.41 17.04 17.53
CA ALA A 136 12.06 17.78 18.61
C ALA A 136 11.05 18.56 19.47
N GLN A 137 10.03 19.16 18.84
CA GLN A 137 8.96 19.84 19.54
C GLN A 137 8.09 18.86 20.35
N ALA A 138 7.73 17.70 19.78
CA ALA A 138 6.98 16.67 20.48
C ALA A 138 7.74 16.11 21.70
N GLU A 139 9.06 15.93 21.61
CA GLU A 139 9.88 15.54 22.76
C GLU A 139 9.92 16.63 23.85
N LYS A 140 9.96 17.89 23.44
CA LYS A 140 9.98 19.04 24.34
C LYS A 140 8.65 19.19 25.08
N ASP A 141 7.53 19.04 24.37
CA ASP A 141 6.18 19.09 24.93
C ASP A 141 5.95 17.93 25.91
N ARG A 142 6.44 16.73 25.58
CA ARG A 142 6.41 15.56 26.47
C ARG A 142 7.22 15.81 27.75
N LYS A 143 8.41 16.39 27.65
CA LYS A 143 9.24 16.75 28.82
C LYS A 143 8.58 17.83 29.67
N ALA A 144 7.93 18.82 29.05
CA ALA A 144 7.21 19.86 29.76
C ALA A 144 6.04 19.27 30.56
N SER A 145 5.24 18.40 29.96
CA SER A 145 4.14 17.70 30.64
C SER A 145 4.64 16.82 31.80
N ILE A 146 5.75 16.09 31.64
CA ILE A 146 6.34 15.30 32.73
C ILE A 146 6.81 16.21 33.87
N ASN A 147 7.42 17.35 33.58
CA ASN A 147 7.90 18.27 34.60
C ASN A 147 6.74 18.95 35.36
N GLU A 148 5.62 19.22 34.69
CA GLU A 148 4.41 19.73 35.32
C GLU A 148 3.83 18.72 36.32
N VAL A 149 3.68 17.45 35.90
CA VAL A 149 3.24 16.36 36.78
C VAL A 149 4.20 16.15 37.95
N LEU A 150 5.52 16.20 37.72
CA LEU A 150 6.52 16.12 38.78
C LEU A 150 6.42 17.31 39.75
N GLY A 151 6.16 18.52 39.23
CA GLY A 151 5.91 19.70 40.04
C GLY A 151 4.72 19.52 40.97
N GLU A 152 3.58 19.04 40.44
CA GLU A 152 2.39 18.73 41.24
C GLU A 152 2.67 17.68 42.33
N ILE A 153 3.41 16.62 42.01
CA ILE A 153 3.76 15.55 42.98
C ILE A 153 4.64 16.12 44.11
N VAL A 154 5.59 16.99 43.78
CA VAL A 154 6.50 17.62 44.75
C VAL A 154 5.75 18.63 45.62
N GLU A 155 4.86 19.44 45.03
CA GLU A 155 4.05 20.43 45.74
C GLU A 155 2.97 19.81 46.63
N MET A 156 2.37 18.69 46.22
CA MET A 156 1.41 17.95 47.04
C MET A 156 2.07 17.13 48.17
N GLY A 157 3.41 17.12 48.28
CA GLY A 157 4.12 16.56 49.42
C GLY A 157 3.85 15.07 49.68
N ASN A 158 3.40 14.32 48.69
CA ASN A 158 2.91 12.96 48.89
C ASN A 158 4.00 11.92 48.57
N PHE A 159 5.10 11.95 49.33
CA PHE A 159 6.18 10.97 49.22
C PHE A 159 5.87 9.61 49.87
N LEU A 160 4.67 9.42 50.43
CA LEU A 160 4.37 8.26 51.30
C LEU A 160 3.33 7.26 50.78
N ASN A 161 2.96 7.26 49.49
CA ASN A 161 2.00 6.24 48.99
C ASN A 161 2.45 5.39 47.79
N CYS A 162 3.75 5.41 47.43
CA CYS A 162 4.26 4.52 46.38
C CYS A 162 4.76 3.16 46.89
N HIS A 163 4.91 2.96 48.20
CA HIS A 163 5.43 1.68 48.74
C HIS A 163 4.36 0.62 49.05
N SER A 164 3.06 0.96 49.02
CA SER A 164 2.00 -0.01 49.32
C SER A 164 1.46 -0.75 48.09
N ASN A 165 1.69 -0.27 46.86
CA ASN A 165 1.12 -0.90 45.66
C ASN A 165 2.06 -1.87 44.92
N TYR A 166 3.34 -1.95 45.30
CA TYR A 166 4.29 -2.91 44.69
C TYR A 166 4.49 -4.19 45.51
N CYS A 167 4.02 -4.26 46.76
CA CYS A 167 4.24 -5.43 47.62
C CYS A 167 3.07 -6.44 47.63
N GLU A 168 1.89 -6.11 47.08
CA GLU A 168 0.76 -7.06 46.99
C GLU A 168 0.69 -7.86 45.67
N ARG A 169 1.65 -7.67 44.75
CA ARG A 169 1.70 -8.44 43.48
C ARG A 169 2.77 -9.53 43.42
N SER A 170 3.53 -9.75 44.49
CA SER A 170 4.57 -10.78 44.57
C SER A 170 4.21 -11.96 45.49
N SER A 171 2.92 -12.12 45.84
CA SER A 171 2.45 -13.23 46.67
C SER A 171 1.12 -13.85 46.20
N LEU A 172 0.85 -13.89 44.89
CA LEU A 172 -0.14 -14.79 44.29
C LEU A 172 0.32 -15.23 42.88
N SER A 173 0.69 -16.51 42.81
CA SER A 173 1.22 -17.35 41.71
C SER A 173 2.72 -17.23 41.41
#